data_AF-A0A4U1IB50-F1
#
_entry.id   AF-A0A4U1IB50-F1
#
_cell.length_a   1.000
_cell.length_b   1.000
_cell.length_c   1.000
_cell.angle_alpha   90.00
_cell.angle_beta   90.00
_cell.angle_gamma   90.00
#
_symmetry.space_group_name_H-M   'P 1'
#
loop_
_entity.id
_entity.type
_entity.pdbx_description
1 polymer ?
#
loop_
_entity_poly.entity_id
_entity_poly.type
_entity_poly.pdbx_seq_one_letter_code
_entity_poly.pdbx_strand_id
1 'polypeptide(L)'
;MRKSGILGLLGLAIGLTTALPASAGVEECGNIRFQGLSNCEVRVTAQCTAGCSEFGIYKTACATKLTQVCGDQCTLSAMPTCTDNCTVQCKSDCDNGVNVICSHNCFEECTARRDTECAAKADPAQCAATWDANCDNECDAKCVTVDGGCYQHCVECCGGSCSADANMDCQYSCQDVEFEECEQEFRANCEASCTGDGALFCDGKYIIAGSQVPTCLKALAAQGIEVKAEGSVTIGPDGINGNLAAGICSYSPGDRAAVVGPFALFAAATAGWLARRRKRDSRAER
;
A
#
# COMPACT_ATOMS: atom_id res chain seq x y z
N MET A 1 -32.79 -60.37 -19.08
CA MET A 1 -32.07 -59.22 -19.66
C MET A 1 -32.86 -57.94 -19.37
N ARG A 2 -32.43 -57.11 -18.42
CA ARG A 2 -32.79 -55.68 -18.34
C ARG A 2 -31.84 -54.99 -17.37
N LYS A 3 -31.37 -53.83 -17.81
CA LYS A 3 -30.09 -53.19 -17.51
C LYS A 3 -30.17 -52.29 -16.27
N SER A 4 -29.14 -52.34 -15.42
CA SER A 4 -28.89 -51.39 -14.33
C SER A 4 -28.43 -50.03 -14.89
N GLY A 5 -29.06 -48.95 -14.42
CA GLY A 5 -28.63 -47.57 -14.69
C GLY A 5 -27.79 -47.03 -13.54
N ILE A 6 -26.61 -46.49 -13.87
CA ILE A 6 -25.64 -45.89 -12.94
C ILE A 6 -25.96 -44.40 -12.80
N LEU A 7 -26.20 -43.94 -11.56
CA LEU A 7 -26.27 -42.51 -11.21
C LEU A 7 -24.85 -41.93 -11.20
N GLY A 8 -24.60 -40.91 -12.01
CA GLY A 8 -23.38 -40.09 -11.97
C GLY A 8 -23.58 -38.86 -11.08
N LEU A 9 -22.81 -38.79 -9.99
CA LEU A 9 -22.65 -37.60 -9.16
C LEU A 9 -21.58 -36.69 -9.80
N LEU A 10 -21.97 -35.53 -10.34
CA LEU A 10 -21.05 -34.45 -10.68
C LEU A 10 -20.79 -33.61 -9.43
N GLY A 11 -19.55 -33.62 -8.93
CA GLY A 11 -19.09 -32.70 -7.90
C GLY A 11 -18.73 -31.34 -8.48
N LEU A 12 -19.44 -30.29 -8.08
CA LEU A 12 -19.02 -28.91 -8.30
C LEU A 12 -17.86 -28.59 -7.34
N ALA A 13 -16.65 -28.42 -7.89
CA ALA A 13 -15.55 -27.80 -7.16
C ALA A 13 -15.73 -26.27 -7.22
N ILE A 14 -16.17 -25.68 -6.11
CA ILE A 14 -16.21 -24.23 -5.94
C ILE A 14 -14.77 -23.80 -5.62
N GLY A 15 -14.07 -23.24 -6.60
CA GLY A 15 -12.79 -22.58 -6.38
C GLY A 15 -13.02 -21.29 -5.60
N LEU A 16 -12.63 -21.28 -4.33
CA LEU A 16 -12.51 -20.05 -3.54
C LEU A 16 -11.31 -19.26 -4.08
N THR A 17 -11.56 -18.40 -5.07
CA THR A 17 -10.61 -17.33 -5.39
C THR A 17 -10.67 -16.34 -4.24
N THR A 18 -9.70 -16.40 -3.33
CA THR A 18 -9.49 -15.34 -2.35
C THR A 18 -9.22 -14.06 -3.15
N ALA A 19 -10.18 -13.14 -3.19
CA ALA A 19 -9.92 -11.81 -3.69
C ALA A 19 -8.76 -11.25 -2.87
N LEU A 20 -7.64 -10.97 -3.53
CA LEU A 20 -6.57 -10.23 -2.89
C LEU A 20 -7.17 -8.90 -2.45
N PRO A 21 -6.88 -8.41 -1.23
CA PRO A 21 -7.30 -7.08 -0.84
C PRO A 21 -6.82 -6.12 -1.93
N ALA A 22 -7.76 -5.38 -2.52
CA ALA A 22 -7.44 -4.39 -3.52
C ALA A 22 -6.59 -3.34 -2.83
N SER A 23 -5.28 -3.39 -3.06
CA SER A 23 -4.29 -2.68 -2.26
C SER A 23 -4.46 -1.19 -2.47
N ALA A 24 -5.06 -0.54 -1.47
CA ALA A 24 -4.68 0.79 -1.02
C ALA A 24 -3.14 0.88 -0.93
N GLY A 25 -2.56 2.07 -1.02
CA GLY A 25 -1.11 2.24 -0.96
C GLY A 25 -0.46 1.45 0.20
N VAL A 26 0.79 1.03 0.04
CA VAL A 26 1.47 0.30 1.12
C VAL A 26 1.92 1.31 2.17
N GLU A 27 1.27 1.34 3.34
CA GLU A 27 1.57 2.30 4.42
C GLU A 27 3.05 2.25 4.80
N GLU A 28 3.63 1.06 4.89
CA GLU A 28 5.05 0.85 5.22
C GLU A 28 6.00 1.36 4.13
N CYS A 29 5.48 1.66 2.94
CA CYS A 29 6.18 2.28 1.82
C CYS A 29 5.74 3.73 1.58
N GLY A 30 5.10 4.38 2.55
CA GLY A 30 4.64 5.76 2.42
C GLY A 30 3.33 5.93 1.66
N ASN A 31 2.45 4.91 1.69
CA ASN A 31 1.15 4.89 1.01
C ASN A 31 1.25 5.00 -0.52
N ILE A 32 2.32 4.48 -1.11
CA ILE A 32 2.47 4.46 -2.58
C ILE A 32 1.71 3.26 -3.16
N ARG A 33 0.99 3.48 -4.26
CA ARG A 33 0.34 2.43 -5.06
C ARG A 33 1.35 1.77 -6.00
N PHE A 34 1.48 0.45 -5.90
CA PHE A 34 2.41 -0.34 -6.72
C PHE A 34 1.78 -0.94 -7.98
N GLN A 35 0.55 -0.54 -8.31
CA GLN A 35 -0.12 -1.03 -9.50
C GLN A 35 0.60 -0.52 -10.75
N GLY A 36 1.11 -1.44 -11.57
CA GLY A 36 1.95 -1.11 -12.72
C GLY A 36 3.44 -0.90 -12.42
N LEU A 37 3.85 -1.02 -11.15
CA LEU A 37 5.25 -1.05 -10.75
C LEU A 37 5.73 -2.51 -10.76
N SER A 38 6.54 -2.88 -11.75
CA SER A 38 6.93 -4.28 -12.00
C SER A 38 8.39 -4.58 -11.68
N ASN A 39 9.27 -3.58 -11.74
CA ASN A 39 10.70 -3.77 -11.46
C ASN A 39 11.11 -2.91 -10.27
N CYS A 40 10.97 -3.47 -9.07
CA CYS A 40 11.47 -2.85 -7.84
C CYS A 40 12.89 -3.32 -7.55
N GLU A 41 13.76 -2.38 -7.23
CA GLU A 41 15.14 -2.65 -6.84
C GLU A 41 15.61 -1.75 -5.69
N VAL A 42 16.38 -2.34 -4.77
CA VAL A 42 17.09 -1.58 -3.75
C VAL A 42 18.47 -1.23 -4.29
N ARG A 43 18.74 0.07 -4.42
CA ARG A 43 20.04 0.60 -4.83
C ARG A 43 20.83 1.05 -3.62
N VAL A 44 22.13 0.79 -3.62
CA VAL A 44 23.10 1.24 -2.60
C VAL A 44 24.28 1.96 -3.26
N THR A 45 25.07 2.69 -2.47
CA THR A 45 26.35 3.29 -2.91
C THR A 45 26.21 4.28 -4.08
N ALA A 46 27.14 4.27 -5.05
CA ALA A 46 27.19 5.24 -6.14
C ALA A 46 25.96 5.18 -7.07
N GLN A 47 25.37 4.00 -7.28
CA GLN A 47 24.15 3.84 -8.09
C GLN A 47 22.94 4.49 -7.41
N CYS A 48 22.89 4.41 -6.08
CA CYS A 48 21.88 5.11 -5.29
C CYS A 48 22.06 6.63 -5.43
N THR A 49 23.27 7.16 -5.21
CA THR A 49 23.52 8.62 -5.33
C THR A 49 23.23 9.16 -6.73
N ALA A 50 23.58 8.40 -7.77
CA ALA A 50 23.27 8.75 -9.15
C ALA A 50 21.74 8.79 -9.37
N GLY A 51 21.02 7.78 -8.85
CA GLY A 51 19.56 7.78 -8.86
C GLY A 51 18.97 8.99 -8.15
N CYS A 52 19.49 9.36 -6.97
CA CYS A 52 18.98 10.48 -6.19
C CYS A 52 19.17 11.87 -6.84
N SER A 53 20.03 11.98 -7.85
CA SER A 53 20.34 13.27 -8.47
C SER A 53 19.35 13.66 -9.58
N GLU A 54 18.45 12.75 -9.96
CA GLU A 54 17.50 12.97 -11.05
C GLU A 54 16.25 13.69 -10.54
N PHE A 55 16.12 14.98 -10.87
CA PHE A 55 14.91 15.74 -10.57
C PHE A 55 13.70 15.15 -11.30
N GLY A 56 12.58 14.98 -10.59
CA GLY A 56 11.37 14.37 -11.12
C GLY A 56 11.11 12.93 -10.69
N ILE A 57 12.12 12.17 -10.23
CA ILE A 57 11.89 10.81 -9.69
C ILE A 57 11.08 10.83 -8.38
N TYR A 58 11.08 11.99 -7.71
CA TYR A 58 10.44 12.23 -6.42
C TYR A 58 8.98 12.66 -6.56
N LYS A 59 8.50 12.92 -7.78
CA LYS A 59 7.19 13.52 -8.00
C LYS A 59 6.05 12.74 -7.34
N THR A 60 6.03 11.42 -7.52
CA THR A 60 5.01 10.56 -6.90
C THR A 60 5.13 10.57 -5.38
N ALA A 61 6.34 10.40 -4.82
CA ALA A 61 6.55 10.41 -3.37
C ALA A 61 6.13 11.75 -2.73
N CYS A 62 6.47 12.86 -3.39
CA CYS A 62 6.08 14.20 -2.96
C CYS A 62 4.58 14.43 -3.05
N ALA A 63 3.96 14.07 -4.17
CA ALA A 63 2.52 14.16 -4.32
C ALA A 63 1.79 13.37 -3.22
N THR A 64 2.17 12.12 -2.96
CA THR A 64 1.58 11.30 -1.90
C THR A 64 1.75 11.94 -0.52
N LYS A 65 2.96 12.39 -0.17
CA LYS A 65 3.22 13.06 1.11
C LYS A 65 2.40 14.33 1.25
N LEU A 66 2.40 15.18 0.23
CA LEU A 66 1.75 16.49 0.29
C LEU A 66 0.23 16.42 0.18
N THR A 67 -0.35 15.37 -0.41
CA THR A 67 -1.81 15.16 -0.39
C THR A 67 -2.35 15.11 1.04
N GLN A 68 -1.62 14.51 1.97
CA GLN A 68 -2.01 14.49 3.39
C GLN A 68 -1.88 15.87 4.04
N VAL A 69 -0.81 16.61 3.73
CA VAL A 69 -0.55 17.96 4.26
C VAL A 69 -1.61 18.95 3.77
N CYS A 70 -1.96 18.88 2.49
CA CYS A 70 -2.94 19.74 1.84
C CYS A 70 -4.39 19.29 2.08
N GLY A 71 -4.61 18.01 2.42
CA GLY A 71 -5.94 17.42 2.61
C GLY A 71 -6.79 18.13 3.65
N ASP A 72 -6.19 18.59 4.75
CA ASP A 72 -6.90 19.32 5.81
C ASP A 72 -7.46 20.68 5.35
N GLN A 73 -6.94 21.23 4.25
CA GLN A 73 -7.36 22.51 3.68
C GLN A 73 -8.33 22.34 2.52
N CYS A 74 -8.30 21.18 1.86
CA CYS A 74 -9.14 20.85 0.71
C CYS A 74 -10.34 20.01 1.16
N THR A 75 -11.35 20.70 1.71
CA THR A 75 -12.53 20.06 2.32
C THR A 75 -13.80 20.18 1.46
N LEU A 76 -13.66 20.38 0.16
CA LEU A 76 -14.81 20.44 -0.73
C LEU A 76 -15.49 19.08 -0.76
N SER A 77 -16.82 19.09 -0.74
CA SER A 77 -17.62 17.87 -0.85
C SER A 77 -17.85 17.52 -2.32
N ALA A 78 -18.00 16.23 -2.60
CA ALA A 78 -18.40 15.74 -3.91
C ALA A 78 -19.62 16.50 -4.46
N MET A 79 -19.56 16.88 -5.74
CA MET A 79 -20.68 17.54 -6.40
C MET A 79 -21.84 16.55 -6.60
N PRO A 80 -23.10 16.91 -6.26
CA PRO A 80 -24.25 16.02 -6.45
C PRO A 80 -24.39 15.53 -7.89
N THR A 81 -24.13 16.40 -8.86
CA THR A 81 -24.16 16.04 -10.29
C THR A 81 -23.14 14.97 -10.67
N CYS A 82 -21.97 14.96 -10.02
CA CYS A 82 -20.97 13.92 -10.24
C CYS A 82 -21.43 12.60 -9.63
N THR A 83 -21.87 12.62 -8.37
CA THR A 83 -22.30 11.41 -7.66
C THR A 83 -23.54 10.79 -8.28
N ASP A 84 -24.49 11.59 -8.75
CA ASP A 84 -25.73 11.12 -9.40
C ASP A 84 -25.42 10.41 -10.72
N ASN A 85 -24.59 11.02 -11.57
CA ASN A 85 -24.20 10.42 -12.85
C ASN A 85 -23.40 9.12 -12.65
N CYS A 86 -22.45 9.13 -11.71
CA CYS A 86 -21.67 7.95 -11.37
C CYS A 86 -22.57 6.82 -10.83
N THR A 87 -23.49 7.13 -9.92
CA THR A 87 -24.41 6.13 -9.33
C THR A 87 -25.33 5.51 -10.38
N VAL A 88 -25.80 6.28 -11.37
CA VAL A 88 -26.63 5.75 -12.47
C VAL A 88 -25.86 4.75 -13.32
N GLN A 89 -24.64 5.12 -13.73
CA GLN A 89 -23.80 4.24 -14.54
C GLN A 89 -23.44 2.96 -13.78
N CYS A 90 -22.95 3.12 -12.56
CA CYS A 90 -22.49 2.00 -11.77
C CYS A 90 -23.65 1.10 -11.27
N LYS A 91 -24.86 1.64 -11.07
CA LYS A 91 -26.07 0.81 -10.92
C LYS A 91 -26.31 -0.08 -12.14
N SER A 92 -26.23 0.49 -13.35
CA SER A 92 -26.37 -0.29 -14.58
C SER A 92 -25.31 -1.40 -14.66
N ASP A 93 -24.08 -1.12 -14.25
CA ASP A 93 -23.00 -2.11 -14.24
C ASP A 93 -23.27 -3.23 -13.23
N CYS A 94 -23.72 -2.89 -12.01
CA CYS A 94 -24.15 -3.87 -11.01
C CYS A 94 -25.32 -4.74 -11.49
N ASP A 95 -26.33 -4.15 -12.14
CA ASP A 95 -27.48 -4.89 -12.68
C ASP A 95 -27.08 -5.83 -13.83
N ASN A 96 -26.01 -5.49 -14.56
CA ASN A 96 -25.41 -6.34 -15.58
C ASN A 96 -24.44 -7.39 -15.02
N GLY A 97 -24.29 -7.47 -13.69
CA GLY A 97 -23.43 -8.44 -13.02
C GLY A 97 -21.93 -8.08 -13.05
N VAL A 98 -21.59 -6.83 -13.34
CA VAL A 98 -20.21 -6.34 -13.21
C VAL A 98 -19.87 -6.25 -11.72
N ASN A 99 -18.74 -6.84 -11.34
CA ASN A 99 -18.26 -6.77 -9.97
C ASN A 99 -17.50 -5.45 -9.76
N VAL A 100 -18.13 -4.49 -9.08
CA VAL A 100 -17.50 -3.21 -8.71
C VAL A 100 -16.65 -3.41 -7.47
N ILE A 101 -15.33 -3.21 -7.61
CA ILE A 101 -14.36 -3.28 -6.52
C ILE A 101 -13.92 -1.86 -6.21
N CYS A 102 -14.21 -1.40 -4.99
CA CYS A 102 -14.27 0.03 -4.75
C CYS A 102 -12.97 0.78 -5.09
N SER A 103 -11.84 0.34 -4.53
CA SER A 103 -10.53 0.98 -4.73
C SER A 103 -9.95 0.83 -6.14
N HIS A 104 -10.44 -0.13 -6.93
CA HIS A 104 -10.02 -0.27 -8.33
C HIS A 104 -10.81 0.69 -9.22
N ASN A 105 -12.14 0.59 -9.20
CA ASN A 105 -13.03 1.38 -10.04
C ASN A 105 -12.95 2.88 -9.71
N CYS A 106 -12.86 3.23 -8.43
CA CYS A 106 -12.76 4.63 -8.00
C CYS A 106 -11.53 5.32 -8.58
N PHE A 107 -10.36 4.65 -8.55
CA PHE A 107 -9.12 5.22 -9.05
C PHE A 107 -9.12 5.36 -10.58
N GLU A 108 -9.58 4.33 -11.31
CA GLU A 108 -9.69 4.40 -12.77
C GLU A 108 -10.63 5.52 -13.23
N GLU A 109 -11.79 5.67 -12.58
CA GLU A 109 -12.73 6.76 -12.87
C GLU A 109 -12.13 8.13 -12.53
N CYS A 110 -11.49 8.24 -11.37
CA CYS A 110 -10.87 9.48 -10.91
C CYS A 110 -9.76 9.95 -11.86
N THR A 111 -8.94 9.02 -12.37
CA THR A 111 -7.81 9.33 -13.25
C THR A 111 -8.18 9.43 -14.73
N ALA A 112 -9.41 9.11 -15.12
CA ALA A 112 -9.85 9.08 -16.52
C ALA A 112 -9.65 10.40 -17.28
N ARG A 113 -9.69 11.55 -16.58
CA ARG A 113 -9.49 12.88 -17.17
C ARG A 113 -8.10 13.48 -16.93
N ARG A 114 -7.28 12.84 -16.10
CA ARG A 114 -5.96 13.33 -15.66
C ARG A 114 -5.10 13.81 -16.82
N ASP A 115 -4.89 12.98 -17.83
CA ASP A 115 -3.97 13.29 -18.93
C ASP A 115 -4.44 14.50 -19.74
N THR A 116 -5.75 14.69 -19.89
CA THR A 116 -6.33 15.83 -20.60
C THR A 116 -6.18 17.12 -19.78
N GLU A 117 -6.47 17.07 -18.49
CA GLU A 117 -6.39 18.22 -17.59
C GLU A 117 -4.94 18.65 -17.30
N CYS A 118 -4.03 17.68 -17.20
CA CYS A 118 -2.62 17.93 -16.92
C CYS A 118 -1.83 18.37 -18.16
N ALA A 119 -2.32 18.12 -19.39
CA ALA A 119 -1.62 18.46 -20.62
C ALA A 119 -1.30 19.96 -20.75
N ALA A 120 -2.14 20.83 -20.18
CA ALA A 120 -1.98 22.29 -20.25
C ALA A 120 -1.23 22.89 -19.04
N LYS A 121 -0.84 22.09 -18.05
CA LYS A 121 -0.13 22.56 -16.85
C LYS A 121 1.35 22.81 -17.15
N ALA A 122 1.98 23.68 -16.35
CA ALA A 122 3.39 24.00 -16.50
C ALA A 122 4.30 22.77 -16.31
N ASP A 123 3.92 21.89 -15.37
CA ASP A 123 4.54 20.58 -15.17
C ASP A 123 3.47 19.48 -15.23
N PRO A 124 3.24 18.87 -16.41
CA PRO A 124 2.26 17.80 -16.57
C PRO A 124 2.53 16.57 -15.71
N ALA A 125 3.81 16.27 -15.42
CA ALA A 125 4.19 15.11 -14.63
C ALA A 125 3.91 15.32 -13.14
N GLN A 126 4.15 16.53 -12.61
CA GLN A 126 3.74 16.91 -11.26
C GLN A 126 2.22 16.87 -11.14
N CYS A 127 1.49 17.45 -12.11
CA CYS A 127 0.03 17.40 -12.13
C CYS A 127 -0.48 15.97 -12.09
N ALA A 128 0.07 15.08 -12.93
CA ALA A 128 -0.34 13.67 -12.94
C ALA A 128 -0.06 12.98 -11.60
N ALA A 129 1.09 13.24 -10.99
CA ALA A 129 1.44 12.68 -9.68
C ALA A 129 0.50 13.18 -8.57
N THR A 130 0.22 14.48 -8.51
CA THR A 130 -0.76 15.07 -7.57
C THR A 130 -2.14 14.49 -7.77
N TRP A 131 -2.56 14.30 -9.03
CA TRP A 131 -3.85 13.72 -9.36
C TRP A 131 -3.96 12.28 -8.87
N ASP A 132 -2.97 11.45 -9.18
CA ASP A 132 -2.92 10.05 -8.75
C ASP A 132 -2.96 9.97 -7.22
N ALA A 133 -2.13 10.76 -6.53
CA ALA A 133 -2.07 10.79 -5.06
C ALA A 133 -3.39 11.24 -4.42
N ASN A 134 -4.05 12.26 -4.98
CA ASN A 134 -5.35 12.74 -4.48
C ASN A 134 -6.45 11.70 -4.71
N CYS A 135 -6.49 11.09 -5.90
CA CYS A 135 -7.42 10.00 -6.20
C CYS A 135 -7.22 8.83 -5.24
N ASP A 136 -5.98 8.38 -5.03
CA ASP A 136 -5.67 7.30 -4.09
C ASP A 136 -6.16 7.64 -2.68
N ASN A 137 -5.81 8.82 -2.15
CA ASN A 137 -6.19 9.22 -0.80
C ASN A 137 -7.72 9.29 -0.60
N GLU A 138 -8.45 9.90 -1.52
CA GLU A 138 -9.91 10.05 -1.42
C GLU A 138 -10.65 8.73 -1.66
N CYS A 139 -10.19 7.94 -2.64
CA CYS A 139 -10.74 6.61 -2.87
C CYS A 139 -10.51 5.70 -1.67
N ASP A 140 -9.30 5.67 -1.11
CA ASP A 140 -8.97 4.85 0.07
C ASP A 140 -9.78 5.28 1.29
N ALA A 141 -9.99 6.59 1.49
CA ALA A 141 -10.81 7.11 2.58
C ALA A 141 -12.29 6.73 2.48
N LYS A 142 -12.82 6.52 1.26
CA LYS A 142 -14.23 6.17 1.04
C LYS A 142 -14.47 4.66 0.87
N CYS A 143 -13.52 3.94 0.28
CA CYS A 143 -13.61 2.53 -0.05
C CYS A 143 -13.21 1.61 1.11
N VAL A 144 -13.81 1.82 2.28
CA VAL A 144 -13.48 1.07 3.50
C VAL A 144 -14.29 -0.22 3.66
N THR A 145 -15.42 -0.36 2.96
CA THR A 145 -16.26 -1.55 3.07
C THR A 145 -15.70 -2.65 2.17
N VAL A 146 -15.32 -3.79 2.77
CA VAL A 146 -14.80 -4.97 2.06
C VAL A 146 -15.91 -5.97 1.69
N ASP A 147 -16.95 -6.06 2.53
CA ASP A 147 -18.05 -7.04 2.38
C ASP A 147 -19.35 -6.41 1.83
N GLY A 148 -19.24 -5.24 1.20
CA GLY A 148 -20.38 -4.52 0.63
C GLY A 148 -20.96 -5.25 -0.59
N GLY A 149 -22.28 -5.12 -0.79
CA GLY A 149 -22.86 -5.46 -2.09
C GLY A 149 -22.36 -4.52 -3.19
N CYS A 150 -22.45 -4.93 -4.46
CA CYS A 150 -22.01 -4.11 -5.60
C CYS A 150 -22.49 -2.64 -5.51
N TYR A 151 -23.76 -2.46 -5.17
CA TYR A 151 -24.38 -1.15 -4.97
C TYR A 151 -23.80 -0.30 -3.85
N GLN A 152 -23.29 -0.92 -2.80
CA GLN A 152 -22.65 -0.20 -1.71
C GLN A 152 -21.27 0.29 -2.15
N HIS A 153 -20.45 -0.60 -2.73
CA HIS A 153 -19.16 -0.22 -3.30
C HIS A 153 -19.32 0.87 -4.36
N CYS A 154 -20.39 0.80 -5.14
CA CYS A 154 -20.76 1.81 -6.12
C CYS A 154 -20.86 3.22 -5.53
N VAL A 155 -21.68 3.38 -4.48
CA VAL A 155 -21.89 4.67 -3.84
C VAL A 155 -20.61 5.18 -3.17
N GLU A 156 -19.83 4.27 -2.57
CA GLU A 156 -18.54 4.59 -1.95
C GLU A 156 -17.50 5.04 -3.00
N CYS A 157 -17.38 4.33 -4.14
CA CYS A 157 -16.55 4.70 -5.29
C CYS A 157 -16.88 6.10 -5.77
N CYS A 158 -18.15 6.33 -6.09
CA CYS A 158 -18.62 7.59 -6.62
C CYS A 158 -18.38 8.72 -5.64
N GLY A 159 -18.53 8.45 -4.33
CA GLY A 159 -18.18 9.40 -3.28
C GLY A 159 -16.70 9.76 -3.29
N GLY A 160 -15.81 8.77 -3.44
CA GLY A 160 -14.36 8.96 -3.47
C GLY A 160 -13.90 9.73 -4.71
N SER A 161 -14.24 9.23 -5.90
CA SER A 161 -13.80 9.82 -7.16
C SER A 161 -14.32 11.25 -7.35
N CYS A 162 -15.57 11.51 -6.97
CA CYS A 162 -16.14 12.86 -7.03
C CYS A 162 -15.61 13.80 -5.94
N SER A 163 -15.20 13.31 -4.77
CA SER A 163 -14.54 14.13 -3.74
C SER A 163 -13.13 14.50 -4.18
N ALA A 164 -12.40 13.56 -4.78
CA ALA A 164 -11.10 13.82 -5.39
C ALA A 164 -11.19 14.89 -6.49
N ASP A 165 -12.13 14.76 -7.43
CA ASP A 165 -12.37 15.74 -8.50
C ASP A 165 -12.66 17.13 -7.93
N ALA A 166 -13.51 17.21 -6.91
CA ALA A 166 -13.87 18.47 -6.26
C ALA A 166 -12.68 19.15 -5.57
N ASN A 167 -11.74 18.38 -5.01
CA ASN A 167 -10.59 18.90 -4.28
C ASN A 167 -9.33 19.07 -5.15
N MET A 168 -9.36 18.66 -6.43
CA MET A 168 -8.16 18.57 -7.26
C MET A 168 -7.45 19.91 -7.46
N ASP A 169 -8.20 20.99 -7.73
CA ASP A 169 -7.62 22.33 -7.93
C ASP A 169 -6.97 22.86 -6.63
N CYS A 170 -7.60 22.59 -5.49
CA CYS A 170 -7.05 22.94 -4.17
C CYS A 170 -5.77 22.16 -3.89
N GLN A 171 -5.79 20.85 -4.11
CA GLN A 171 -4.64 19.96 -3.93
C GLN A 171 -3.48 20.39 -4.81
N TYR A 172 -3.70 20.59 -6.11
CA TYR A 172 -2.67 21.05 -7.02
C TYR A 172 -2.08 22.40 -6.59
N SER A 173 -2.93 23.38 -6.27
CA SER A 173 -2.46 24.72 -5.88
C SER A 173 -1.68 24.71 -4.57
N CYS A 174 -2.08 23.89 -3.59
CA CYS A 174 -1.36 23.74 -2.33
C CYS A 174 -0.03 23.02 -2.53
N GLN A 175 -0.04 21.90 -3.28
CA GLN A 175 1.17 21.11 -3.53
C GLN A 175 2.20 21.89 -4.36
N ASP A 176 1.78 22.74 -5.29
CA ASP A 176 2.68 23.55 -6.13
C ASP A 176 3.58 24.48 -5.30
N VAL A 177 3.11 24.95 -4.14
CA VAL A 177 3.89 25.80 -3.23
C VAL A 177 4.97 25.01 -2.49
N GLU A 178 4.64 23.78 -2.09
CA GLU A 178 5.48 22.95 -1.20
C GLU A 178 6.33 21.92 -1.97
N PHE A 179 6.12 21.80 -3.28
CA PHE A 179 6.70 20.72 -4.10
C PHE A 179 8.23 20.79 -4.15
N GLU A 180 8.78 21.99 -4.36
CA GLU A 180 10.23 22.19 -4.46
C GLU A 180 10.93 21.81 -3.14
N GLU A 181 10.39 22.25 -2.00
CA GLU A 181 10.92 21.90 -0.69
C GLU A 181 10.88 20.39 -0.45
N CYS A 182 9.76 19.75 -0.83
CA CYS A 182 9.62 18.31 -0.75
C CYS A 182 10.67 17.56 -1.59
N GLU A 183 10.90 17.97 -2.85
CA GLU A 183 11.90 17.33 -3.71
C GLU A 183 13.31 17.45 -3.11
N GLN A 184 13.66 18.61 -2.56
CA GLN A 184 14.96 18.81 -1.90
C GLN A 184 15.11 17.94 -0.64
N GLU A 185 14.05 17.82 0.16
CA GLU A 185 14.04 16.96 1.35
C GLU A 185 14.24 15.49 0.97
N PHE A 186 13.47 14.98 0.00
CA PHE A 186 13.60 13.60 -0.47
C PHE A 186 14.96 13.34 -1.10
N ARG A 187 15.51 14.30 -1.84
CA ARG A 187 16.87 14.20 -2.37
C ARG A 187 17.91 14.09 -1.26
N ALA A 188 17.86 14.96 -0.27
CA ALA A 188 18.78 14.92 0.86
C ALA A 188 18.68 13.60 1.64
N ASN A 189 17.45 13.12 1.89
CA ASN A 189 17.20 11.84 2.55
C ASN A 189 17.70 10.65 1.73
N CYS A 190 17.51 10.68 0.42
CA CYS A 190 18.00 9.68 -0.52
C CYS A 190 19.54 9.64 -0.49
N GLU A 191 20.21 10.78 -0.69
CA GLU A 191 21.67 10.89 -0.69
C GLU A 191 22.28 10.42 0.64
N ALA A 192 21.67 10.78 1.78
CA ALA A 192 22.10 10.31 3.10
C ALA A 192 21.94 8.79 3.27
N SER A 193 20.85 8.23 2.76
CA SER A 193 20.55 6.79 2.88
C SER A 193 21.40 5.91 1.97
N CYS A 194 21.99 6.46 0.91
CA CYS A 194 22.85 5.72 -0.02
C CYS A 194 24.13 5.16 0.62
N THR A 195 24.53 5.69 1.78
CA THR A 195 25.66 5.16 2.57
C THR A 195 25.26 4.09 3.58
N GLY A 196 23.96 3.86 3.78
CA GLY A 196 23.41 2.92 4.76
C GLY A 196 22.48 1.89 4.11
N ASP A 197 21.21 1.90 4.53
CA ASP A 197 20.18 0.92 4.14
C ASP A 197 19.77 1.00 2.64
N GLY A 198 20.24 2.02 1.93
CA GLY A 198 19.94 2.24 0.52
C GLY A 198 18.60 2.94 0.28
N ALA A 199 18.16 2.92 -0.98
CA ALA A 199 16.87 3.45 -1.40
C ALA A 199 16.19 2.45 -2.34
N LEU A 200 14.87 2.31 -2.17
CA LEU A 200 14.01 1.50 -3.01
C LEU A 200 13.52 2.34 -4.20
N PHE A 201 13.76 1.81 -5.39
CA PHE A 201 13.24 2.36 -6.63
C PHE A 201 12.35 1.32 -7.30
N CYS A 202 11.26 1.75 -7.93
CA CYS A 202 10.44 0.88 -8.77
C CYS A 202 10.19 1.53 -10.12
N ASP A 203 10.57 0.83 -11.20
CA ASP A 203 10.55 1.35 -12.58
C ASP A 203 11.21 2.74 -12.71
N GLY A 204 12.33 2.92 -12.01
CA GLY A 204 13.10 4.16 -11.97
C GLY A 204 12.54 5.26 -11.05
N LYS A 205 11.35 5.07 -10.47
CA LYS A 205 10.75 6.02 -9.53
C LYS A 205 11.25 5.80 -8.12
N TYR A 206 11.50 6.87 -7.39
CA TYR A 206 11.86 6.78 -5.98
C TYR A 206 10.63 6.43 -5.15
N ILE A 207 10.76 5.44 -4.27
CA ILE A 207 9.69 5.01 -3.36
C ILE A 207 10.00 5.46 -1.94
N ILE A 208 11.10 4.97 -1.37
CA ILE A 208 11.46 5.17 0.03
C ILE A 208 12.95 4.94 0.23
N ALA A 209 13.54 5.51 1.28
CA ALA A 209 14.94 5.29 1.62
C ALA A 209 15.16 5.13 3.14
N GLY A 210 16.33 4.61 3.48
CA GLY A 210 16.77 4.48 4.87
C GLY A 210 16.10 3.32 5.60
N SER A 211 15.92 3.48 6.91
CA SER A 211 15.51 2.39 7.82
C SER A 211 14.09 1.85 7.59
N GLN A 212 13.28 2.52 6.76
CA GLN A 212 11.94 2.06 6.39
C GLN A 212 11.95 1.06 5.24
N VAL A 213 13.04 0.99 4.45
CA VAL A 213 13.16 0.07 3.31
C VAL A 213 12.85 -1.38 3.71
N PRO A 214 13.43 -1.99 4.77
CA PRO A 214 13.16 -3.39 5.11
C PRO A 214 11.70 -3.68 5.43
N THR A 215 11.00 -2.74 6.08
CA THR A 215 9.58 -2.88 6.41
C THR A 215 8.73 -2.81 5.14
N CYS A 216 9.03 -1.86 4.26
CA CYS A 216 8.39 -1.74 2.94
C CYS A 216 8.60 -3.02 2.11
N LEU A 217 9.82 -3.55 2.02
CA LEU A 217 10.10 -4.79 1.28
C LEU A 217 9.29 -5.98 1.80
N LYS A 218 9.14 -6.08 3.12
CA LYS A 218 8.34 -7.15 3.74
C LYS A 218 6.86 -7.03 3.38
N ALA A 219 6.33 -5.80 3.36
CA ALA A 219 4.95 -5.54 2.95
C ALA A 219 4.75 -5.88 1.46
N LEU A 220 5.68 -5.49 0.59
CA LEU A 220 5.66 -5.83 -0.84
C LEU A 220 5.72 -7.34 -1.09
N ALA A 221 6.60 -8.04 -0.37
CA ALA A 221 6.68 -9.50 -0.46
C ALA A 221 5.39 -10.19 -0.02
N ALA A 222 4.68 -9.66 0.98
CA ALA A 222 3.37 -10.18 1.40
C ALA A 222 2.28 -9.98 0.33
N GLN A 223 2.45 -9.01 -0.57
CA GLN A 223 1.59 -8.79 -1.73
C GLN A 223 2.04 -9.57 -2.99
N GLY A 224 3.11 -10.37 -2.88
CA GLY A 224 3.65 -11.13 -4.01
C GLY A 224 4.48 -10.29 -4.99
N ILE A 225 4.90 -9.09 -4.61
CA ILE A 225 5.80 -8.25 -5.40
C ILE A 225 7.24 -8.63 -5.08
N GLU A 226 7.97 -9.11 -6.09
CA GLU A 226 9.38 -9.48 -5.97
C GLU A 226 10.26 -8.24 -6.14
N VAL A 227 11.16 -7.99 -5.18
CA VAL A 227 12.12 -6.88 -5.21
C VAL A 227 13.52 -7.43 -5.39
N LYS A 228 14.24 -6.93 -6.39
CA LYS A 228 15.64 -7.30 -6.63
C LYS A 228 16.55 -6.45 -5.75
N ALA A 229 17.50 -7.06 -5.06
CA ALA A 229 18.57 -6.32 -4.41
C ALA A 229 19.80 -6.36 -5.30
N GLU A 230 20.05 -5.27 -6.04
CA GLU A 230 21.27 -5.13 -6.83
C GLU A 230 22.23 -4.20 -6.09
N GLY A 231 23.25 -4.80 -5.47
CA GLY A 231 24.35 -4.07 -4.89
C GLY A 231 25.58 -4.96 -4.82
N SER A 232 26.70 -4.56 -5.39
CA SER A 232 28.00 -5.15 -5.05
C SER A 232 28.64 -4.25 -3.99
N VAL A 233 28.47 -4.61 -2.71
CA VAL A 233 29.19 -3.89 -1.65
C VAL A 233 30.64 -4.32 -1.72
N THR A 234 31.51 -3.45 -2.23
CA THR A 234 32.95 -3.67 -2.19
C THR A 234 33.47 -3.23 -0.83
N ILE A 235 33.47 -4.13 0.15
CA ILE A 235 34.00 -3.83 1.50
C ILE A 235 35.53 -3.94 1.47
N GLY A 236 36.22 -2.81 1.19
CA GLY A 236 37.63 -2.58 1.54
C GLY A 236 38.70 -3.49 0.91
N PRO A 237 39.99 -3.18 1.15
CA PRO A 237 41.13 -3.78 0.42
C PRO A 237 41.38 -5.29 0.68
N ASP A 238 40.64 -5.92 1.60
CA ASP A 238 40.77 -7.35 1.91
C ASP A 238 39.71 -8.25 1.20
N GLY A 239 38.91 -7.67 0.29
CA GLY A 239 38.33 -8.39 -0.85
C GLY A 239 37.54 -9.66 -0.53
N ILE A 240 36.40 -9.53 0.15
CA ILE A 240 35.31 -10.51 -0.02
C ILE A 240 34.45 -10.06 -1.19
N ASN A 241 34.68 -10.65 -2.36
CA ASN A 241 33.78 -10.54 -3.51
C ASN A 241 32.50 -11.36 -3.22
N GLY A 242 31.59 -10.80 -2.43
CA GLY A 242 30.28 -11.38 -2.17
C GLY A 242 29.23 -10.77 -3.09
N ASN A 243 28.56 -11.60 -3.88
CA ASN A 243 27.32 -11.20 -4.57
C ASN A 243 26.23 -11.03 -3.50
N LEU A 244 25.65 -9.82 -3.33
CA LEU A 244 24.57 -9.59 -2.35
C LEU A 244 23.32 -10.43 -2.62
N ALA A 245 23.17 -10.99 -3.82
CA ALA A 245 22.09 -11.93 -4.12
C ALA A 245 22.09 -13.17 -3.20
N ALA A 246 23.18 -13.44 -2.48
CA ALA A 246 23.29 -14.52 -1.50
C ALA A 246 23.51 -14.06 -0.05
N GLY A 247 23.53 -12.74 0.22
CA GLY A 247 24.15 -12.18 1.43
C GLY A 247 23.39 -11.08 2.16
N ILE A 248 22.21 -10.66 1.70
CA ILE A 248 21.24 -10.12 2.65
C ILE A 248 20.79 -11.30 3.50
N CYS A 249 20.89 -11.14 4.82
CA CYS A 249 20.43 -12.06 5.85
C CYS A 249 19.33 -13.00 5.35
N SER A 250 19.47 -14.31 5.61
CA SER A 250 18.34 -15.23 5.57
C SER A 250 17.29 -14.75 6.58
N TYR A 251 16.46 -13.78 6.21
CA TYR A 251 15.23 -13.44 6.89
C TYR A 251 14.21 -14.47 6.42
N SER A 252 14.37 -15.70 6.91
CA SER A 252 13.26 -16.62 7.02
C SER A 252 12.37 -16.07 8.13
N PRO A 253 11.08 -15.80 7.92
CA PRO A 253 10.18 -15.52 9.02
C PRO A 253 10.20 -16.77 9.91
N GLY A 254 10.89 -16.67 11.05
CA GLY A 254 11.02 -17.78 11.98
C GLY A 254 9.64 -18.15 12.50
N ASP A 255 9.08 -19.24 11.98
CA ASP A 255 8.09 -20.02 12.68
C ASP A 255 8.64 -20.32 14.07
N ARG A 256 7.97 -19.80 15.10
CA ARG A 256 8.20 -20.22 16.49
C ARG A 256 7.71 -21.66 16.65
N ALA A 257 8.47 -22.61 16.12
CA ALA A 257 8.39 -23.99 16.55
C ALA A 257 9.05 -24.08 17.93
N ALA A 258 8.24 -24.34 18.95
CA ALA A 258 8.70 -24.62 20.30
C ALA A 258 9.73 -25.76 20.27
N VAL A 259 10.98 -25.46 20.60
CA VAL A 259 12.01 -26.47 20.84
C VAL A 259 11.70 -27.13 22.17
N VAL A 260 11.05 -28.30 22.09
CA VAL A 260 10.93 -29.25 23.20
C VAL A 260 12.27 -29.98 23.33
N GLY A 261 13.12 -29.50 24.24
CA GLY A 261 14.37 -30.17 24.63
C GLY A 261 14.10 -31.32 25.62
N PRO A 262 14.75 -32.49 25.49
CA PRO A 262 14.36 -33.71 26.19
C PRO A 262 15.16 -33.92 27.49
N PHE A 263 14.99 -33.09 28.52
CA PHE A 263 15.48 -33.43 29.88
C PHE A 263 14.72 -32.64 30.96
N ALA A 264 13.63 -33.23 31.48
CA ALA A 264 13.14 -32.97 32.84
C ALA A 264 12.08 -34.02 33.23
N LEU A 265 12.54 -35.20 33.61
CA LEU A 265 11.82 -36.07 34.54
C LEU A 265 11.93 -35.46 35.95
N PHE A 266 10.95 -35.78 36.80
CA PHE A 266 10.74 -35.41 38.22
C PHE A 266 9.80 -34.21 38.47
N ALA A 267 8.51 -34.49 38.66
CA ALA A 267 7.93 -34.66 40.00
C ALA A 267 6.40 -34.50 39.95
N ALA A 268 5.73 -35.50 40.50
CA ALA A 268 4.29 -35.62 40.56
C ALA A 268 3.65 -34.74 41.65
N ALA A 269 2.33 -34.57 41.48
CA ALA A 269 1.33 -34.36 42.53
C ALA A 269 1.39 -33.05 43.34
N THR A 270 0.38 -32.21 43.13
CA THR A 270 -0.57 -31.88 44.21
C THR A 270 -1.83 -31.28 43.60
N ALA A 271 -2.93 -32.02 43.76
CA ALA A 271 -4.27 -31.55 43.53
C ALA A 271 -4.68 -30.58 44.64
N GLY A 272 -5.50 -29.60 44.27
CA GLY A 272 -6.62 -29.13 45.09
C GLY A 272 -6.29 -28.31 46.34
N TRP A 273 -6.42 -26.99 46.23
CA TRP A 273 -7.04 -26.18 47.27
C TRP A 273 -7.63 -24.93 46.63
N LEU A 274 -8.93 -24.94 46.33
CA LEU A 274 -9.95 -24.29 47.14
C LEU A 274 -9.61 -22.83 47.45
N ALA A 275 -10.36 -21.95 46.79
CA ALA A 275 -11.16 -20.88 47.38
C ALA A 275 -10.66 -20.28 48.70
N ARG A 276 -10.70 -18.93 48.76
CA ARG A 276 -11.66 -18.19 49.61
C ARG A 276 -11.05 -16.92 50.21
N ARG A 277 -11.81 -15.81 50.04
CA ARG A 277 -11.86 -14.58 50.86
C ARG A 277 -10.70 -13.59 50.68
N ARG A 278 -10.87 -12.26 50.69
CA ARG A 278 -11.92 -11.29 51.11
C ARG A 278 -11.58 -9.99 50.36
N LYS A 279 -12.50 -9.24 49.75
CA LYS A 279 -13.50 -8.31 50.32
C LYS A 279 -12.91 -7.16 51.15
N ARG A 280 -13.30 -5.93 50.77
CA ARG A 280 -13.04 -4.58 51.34
C ARG A 280 -11.73 -3.93 50.83
N ASP A 281 -11.74 -2.71 50.29
CA ASP A 281 -12.34 -1.53 50.90
C ASP A 281 -13.22 -0.62 50.02
N SER A 282 -14.11 0.03 50.75
CA SER A 282 -15.08 1.04 50.39
C SER A 282 -14.51 2.45 50.63
N ARG A 283 -14.82 3.38 49.72
CA ARG A 283 -15.36 4.75 49.98
C ARG A 283 -14.57 5.70 50.91
N ALA A 284 -14.03 6.79 50.36
CA ALA A 284 -14.06 8.17 50.93
C ALA A 284 -13.34 9.13 49.94
N GLU A 285 -14.04 10.09 49.33
CA GLU A 285 -14.11 11.53 49.70
C GLU A 285 -13.08 12.41 48.98
N ARG A 286 -13.49 13.13 47.93
CA ARG A 286 -13.77 14.58 47.95
C ARG A 286 -14.28 15.05 46.58
#